data_AF-A0A060SNS8-F1
#
_entry.id   AF-A0A060SNS8-F1
#
_cell.length_a   1.000
_cell.length_b   1.000
_cell.length_c   1.000
_cell.angle_alpha   90.00
_cell.angle_beta   90.00
_cell.angle_gamma   90.00
#
_symmetry.space_group_name_H-M   'P 1'
#
loop_
_entity.id
_entity.type
_entity.pdbx_description
1 polymer ?
#
loop_
_entity_poly.entity_id
_entity_poly.type
_entity_poly.pdbx_seq_one_letter_code
_entity_poly.pdbx_strand_id
1 'polypeptide(L)'
;MGLRLGDIAPDFEAETTKGPIRFHEWIGDSWAILFSHPGDFTPVCTTELAEVARRAPDFEKRNVKLIGISANGLDDHKKWIQDINDWGSTDVQYPIIADADRKISTLYDMLDEQDPTNRDAKGLPFTIRTVFIIDPKKTIRLTISYPASTGRNFDEILRVVDCVSHTLVYRGFWAYRVTTPVNWKKGDDVIVHPSVSNEEAKTLFPEFKIHKPYLRTTPLKVE
;
A
#
# COMPACT_ATOMS: atom_id res chain seq x y z
N MET A 1 -13.98 -3.41 15.28
CA MET A 1 -13.67 -1.96 15.25
C MET A 1 -12.59 -1.80 14.21
N GLY A 2 -12.83 -1.04 13.14
CA GLY A 2 -11.91 -0.95 12.02
C GLY A 2 -10.56 -0.33 12.39
N LEU A 3 -9.52 -0.70 11.64
CA LEU A 3 -8.16 -0.19 11.78
C LEU A 3 -8.08 1.29 11.37
N ARG A 4 -7.26 2.07 12.07
CA ARG A 4 -7.07 3.50 11.83
C ARG A 4 -5.62 3.81 11.45
N LEU A 5 -5.43 4.98 10.85
CA LEU A 5 -4.08 5.51 10.62
C LEU A 5 -3.38 5.73 11.97
N GLY A 6 -2.14 5.25 12.08
CA GLY A 6 -1.36 5.29 13.32
C GLY A 6 -1.48 4.03 14.18
N ASP A 7 -2.43 3.14 13.89
CA ASP A 7 -2.50 1.85 14.56
C ASP A 7 -1.33 0.95 14.13
N ILE A 8 -0.90 0.07 15.04
CA ILE A 8 0.00 -1.02 14.69
C ILE A 8 -0.82 -2.05 13.90
N ALA A 9 -0.36 -2.36 12.69
CA ALA A 9 -0.94 -3.39 11.85
C ALA A 9 -0.98 -4.72 12.62
N PRO A 10 -2.12 -5.41 12.69
CA PRO A 10 -2.20 -6.70 13.39
C PRO A 10 -1.15 -7.70 12.90
N ASP A 11 -0.47 -8.38 13.82
CA ASP A 11 0.44 -9.47 13.45
C ASP A 11 -0.37 -10.76 13.26
N PHE A 12 0.07 -11.60 12.31
CA PHE A 12 -0.59 -12.87 12.00
C PHE A 12 0.40 -13.87 11.39
N GLU A 13 0.03 -15.14 11.43
CA GLU A 13 0.69 -16.21 10.69
C GLU A 13 -0.21 -16.64 9.53
N ALA A 14 0.39 -16.90 8.36
CA ALA A 14 -0.36 -17.26 7.17
C ALA A 14 0.43 -18.15 6.21
N GLU A 15 -0.27 -19.03 5.51
CA GLU A 15 0.25 -19.72 4.33
C GLU A 15 0.19 -18.80 3.11
N THR A 16 1.27 -18.77 2.33
CA THR A 16 1.34 -17.97 1.10
C THR A 16 1.88 -18.78 -0.06
N THR A 17 1.74 -18.26 -1.28
CA THR A 17 2.35 -18.83 -2.49
C THR A 17 3.89 -18.92 -2.44
N LYS A 18 4.54 -18.26 -1.47
CA LYS A 18 5.99 -18.32 -1.25
C LYS A 18 6.38 -19.01 0.08
N GLY A 19 5.44 -19.72 0.70
CA GLY A 19 5.62 -20.43 1.97
C GLY A 19 4.98 -19.71 3.17
N PRO A 20 5.07 -20.30 4.37
CA PRO A 20 4.51 -19.72 5.58
C PRO A 20 5.23 -18.44 5.98
N ILE A 21 4.50 -17.49 6.53
CA ILE A 21 5.04 -16.24 7.07
C ILE A 21 4.47 -15.94 8.45
N ARG A 22 5.22 -15.18 9.23
CA ARG A 22 4.69 -14.31 10.28
C ARG A 22 4.80 -12.87 9.81
N PHE A 23 3.69 -12.13 9.80
CA PHE A 23 3.58 -10.89 9.04
C PHE A 23 4.60 -9.84 9.45
N HIS A 24 4.78 -9.59 10.75
CA HIS A 24 5.75 -8.59 11.22
C HIS A 24 7.20 -8.99 10.93
N GLU A 25 7.53 -10.28 11.06
CA GLU A 25 8.86 -10.81 10.71
C GLU A 25 9.11 -10.69 9.20
N TRP A 26 8.11 -11.01 8.39
CA TRP A 26 8.17 -10.87 6.93
C TRP A 26 8.35 -9.41 6.49
N ILE A 27 7.68 -8.45 7.13
CA ILE A 27 7.91 -7.02 6.88
C ILE A 27 9.38 -6.67 7.19
N GLY A 28 9.89 -7.06 8.36
CA GLY A 28 11.25 -6.71 8.80
C GLY A 28 11.44 -5.20 8.89
N ASP A 29 12.55 -4.68 8.36
CA ASP A 29 12.85 -3.24 8.32
C ASP A 29 12.37 -2.54 7.03
N SER A 30 11.55 -3.21 6.23
CA SER A 30 10.98 -2.66 5.00
C SER A 30 9.62 -2.01 5.25
N TRP A 31 9.20 -1.18 4.31
CA TRP A 31 7.79 -0.85 4.14
C TRP A 31 7.05 -2.07 3.60
N ALA A 32 5.73 -2.11 3.81
CA ALA A 32 4.89 -3.14 3.23
C ALA A 32 3.57 -2.59 2.68
N ILE A 33 3.13 -3.17 1.58
CA ILE A 33 1.78 -2.99 1.04
C ILE A 33 1.07 -4.32 1.12
N LEU A 34 0.06 -4.39 2.00
CA LEU A 34 -0.91 -5.47 2.04
C LEU A 34 -2.12 -5.04 1.22
N PHE A 35 -2.43 -5.78 0.15
CA PHE A 35 -3.54 -5.45 -0.73
C PHE A 35 -4.46 -6.65 -0.95
N SER A 36 -5.76 -6.46 -0.76
CA SER A 36 -6.74 -7.51 -0.98
C SER A 36 -7.31 -7.48 -2.40
N HIS A 37 -7.80 -8.62 -2.87
CA HIS A 37 -8.63 -8.71 -4.07
C HIS A 37 -9.82 -9.65 -3.80
N PRO A 38 -11.01 -9.39 -4.36
CA PRO A 38 -12.21 -10.16 -4.06
C PRO A 38 -12.06 -11.67 -4.21
N GLY A 39 -11.49 -12.13 -5.33
CA GLY A 39 -11.22 -13.53 -5.54
C GLY A 39 -10.43 -13.82 -6.81
N ASP A 40 -9.87 -15.01 -6.85
CA ASP A 40 -9.11 -15.55 -7.97
C ASP A 40 -10.03 -15.83 -9.17
N PHE A 41 -9.44 -15.96 -10.37
CA PHE A 41 -10.16 -16.21 -11.63
C PHE A 41 -11.21 -15.13 -11.97
N THR A 42 -10.98 -13.88 -11.55
CA THR A 42 -11.88 -12.75 -11.85
C THR A 42 -11.18 -11.68 -12.69
N PRO A 43 -11.88 -11.04 -13.65
CA PRO A 43 -11.23 -10.25 -14.70
C PRO A 43 -10.45 -9.05 -14.17
N VAL A 44 -11.07 -8.21 -13.32
CA VAL A 44 -10.41 -7.01 -12.78
C VAL A 44 -9.22 -7.41 -11.90
N CYS A 45 -9.34 -8.45 -11.07
CA CYS A 45 -8.24 -8.91 -10.22
C CYS A 45 -7.05 -9.40 -11.05
N THR A 46 -7.29 -10.11 -12.16
CA THR A 46 -6.21 -10.53 -13.07
C THR A 46 -5.46 -9.31 -13.61
N THR A 47 -6.18 -8.27 -14.02
CA THR A 47 -5.54 -7.03 -14.51
C THR A 47 -4.69 -6.34 -13.44
N GLU A 48 -5.18 -6.26 -12.21
CA GLU A 48 -4.48 -5.60 -11.11
C GLU A 48 -3.24 -6.37 -10.68
N LEU A 49 -3.33 -7.68 -10.48
CA LEU A 49 -2.19 -8.48 -10.00
C LEU A 49 -1.08 -8.56 -11.07
N ALA A 50 -1.44 -8.55 -12.35
CA ALA A 50 -0.47 -8.41 -13.43
C ALA A 50 0.26 -7.05 -13.35
N GLU A 51 -0.46 -5.96 -13.09
CA GLU A 51 0.14 -4.63 -12.96
C GLU A 51 1.04 -4.50 -11.73
N VAL A 52 0.65 -5.12 -10.60
CA VAL A 52 1.52 -5.23 -9.41
C VAL A 52 2.83 -5.93 -9.77
N ALA A 53 2.78 -7.03 -10.52
CA ALA A 53 3.96 -7.80 -10.89
C ALA A 53 4.89 -6.99 -11.81
N ARG A 54 4.36 -6.29 -12.81
CA ARG A 54 5.14 -5.39 -13.67
C ARG A 54 5.81 -4.25 -12.90
N ARG A 55 5.11 -3.71 -11.90
CA ARG A 55 5.60 -2.58 -11.07
C ARG A 55 6.39 -2.99 -9.84
N ALA A 56 6.51 -4.29 -9.55
CA ALA A 56 7.25 -4.77 -8.38
C ALA A 56 8.66 -4.16 -8.25
N PRO A 57 9.45 -3.99 -9.34
CA PRO A 57 10.75 -3.33 -9.26
C PRO A 57 10.69 -1.87 -8.79
N ASP A 58 9.60 -1.14 -9.04
CA ASP A 58 9.46 0.25 -8.62
C ASP A 58 9.16 0.37 -7.12
N PHE A 59 8.46 -0.61 -6.54
CA PHE A 59 8.27 -0.72 -5.10
C PHE A 59 9.54 -1.21 -4.40
N GLU A 60 10.25 -2.17 -4.99
CA GLU A 60 11.51 -2.69 -4.44
C GLU A 60 12.58 -1.59 -4.32
N LYS A 61 12.72 -0.73 -5.33
CA LYS A 61 13.62 0.45 -5.27
C LYS A 61 13.35 1.38 -4.08
N ARG A 62 12.14 1.32 -3.51
CA ARG A 62 11.70 2.12 -2.35
C ARG A 62 11.75 1.34 -1.04
N ASN A 63 12.34 0.15 -1.04
CA ASN A 63 12.33 -0.79 0.09
C ASN A 63 10.89 -1.11 0.57
N VAL A 64 9.97 -1.32 -0.39
CA VAL A 64 8.58 -1.69 -0.15
C VAL A 64 8.35 -3.13 -0.58
N LYS A 65 7.88 -3.96 0.34
CA LYS A 65 7.44 -5.33 0.08
C LYS A 65 5.96 -5.34 -0.29
N LEU A 66 5.58 -6.17 -1.26
CA LEU A 66 4.21 -6.33 -1.73
C LEU A 66 3.67 -7.68 -1.25
N ILE A 67 2.42 -7.74 -0.80
CA ILE A 67 1.74 -9.00 -0.46
C ILE A 67 0.24 -8.91 -0.76
N GLY A 68 -0.24 -9.85 -1.56
CA GLY A 68 -1.65 -9.99 -1.91
C GLY A 68 -2.41 -10.85 -0.89
N ILE A 69 -3.74 -10.72 -0.83
CA ILE A 69 -4.61 -11.58 -0.03
C ILE A 69 -5.99 -11.73 -0.68
N SER A 70 -6.55 -12.94 -0.68
CA SER A 70 -7.97 -13.15 -0.91
C SER A 70 -8.49 -14.33 -0.09
N ALA A 71 -9.81 -14.53 -0.12
CA ALA A 71 -10.46 -15.63 0.58
C ALA A 71 -10.39 -16.98 -0.16
N ASN A 72 -9.50 -17.11 -1.14
CA ASN A 72 -9.24 -18.35 -1.87
C ASN A 72 -8.20 -19.23 -1.14
N GLY A 73 -8.09 -20.48 -1.58
CA GLY A 73 -7.09 -21.42 -1.08
C GLY A 73 -5.76 -21.34 -1.86
N LEU A 74 -4.70 -21.90 -1.28
CA LEU A 74 -3.35 -21.85 -1.85
C LEU A 74 -3.22 -22.50 -3.24
N ASP A 75 -3.96 -23.58 -3.48
CA ASP A 75 -3.93 -24.28 -4.77
C ASP A 75 -4.59 -23.47 -5.89
N ASP A 76 -5.62 -22.68 -5.56
CA ASP A 76 -6.27 -21.78 -6.52
C ASP A 76 -5.30 -20.66 -6.90
N HIS A 77 -4.62 -20.04 -5.92
CA HIS A 77 -3.61 -19.01 -6.18
C HIS A 77 -2.51 -19.51 -7.13
N LYS A 78 -1.98 -20.72 -6.89
CA LYS A 78 -0.91 -21.29 -7.71
C LYS A 78 -1.33 -21.52 -9.16
N LYS A 79 -2.57 -21.95 -9.38
CA LYS A 79 -3.12 -22.13 -10.73
C LYS A 79 -3.36 -20.77 -11.38
N TRP A 80 -4.00 -19.85 -10.66
CA TRP A 80 -4.38 -18.55 -11.19
C TRP A 80 -3.19 -17.64 -11.50
N ILE A 81 -2.06 -17.78 -10.77
CA ILE A 81 -0.80 -17.10 -11.11
C ILE A 81 -0.36 -17.41 -12.56
N GLN A 82 -0.64 -18.61 -13.07
CA GLN A 82 -0.32 -18.95 -14.46
C GLN A 82 -1.13 -18.10 -15.44
N ASP A 83 -2.43 -17.93 -15.19
CA ASP A 83 -3.31 -17.08 -16.01
C ASP A 83 -2.88 -15.60 -15.96
N ILE A 84 -2.50 -15.11 -14.77
CA ILE A 84 -2.01 -13.74 -14.58
C ILE A 84 -0.73 -13.51 -15.38
N ASN A 85 0.21 -14.46 -15.29
CA ASN A 85 1.50 -14.36 -15.98
C ASN A 85 1.34 -14.44 -17.50
N ASP A 86 0.47 -15.35 -17.98
CA ASP A 86 0.19 -15.52 -19.41
C ASP A 86 -0.51 -14.29 -20.00
N TRP A 87 -1.65 -13.87 -19.42
CA TRP A 87 -2.38 -12.69 -19.89
C TRP A 87 -1.56 -11.39 -19.72
N GLY A 88 -0.87 -11.28 -18.60
CA GLY A 88 -0.15 -10.08 -18.20
C GLY A 88 1.24 -9.93 -18.82
N SER A 89 1.76 -10.96 -19.50
CA SER A 89 3.16 -11.04 -19.92
C SER A 89 4.11 -10.62 -18.80
N THR A 90 3.92 -11.23 -17.62
CA THR A 90 4.59 -10.84 -16.37
C THR A 90 5.01 -12.06 -15.56
N ASP A 91 5.62 -11.82 -14.41
CA ASP A 91 6.02 -12.86 -13.46
C ASP A 91 5.67 -12.45 -12.03
N VAL A 92 4.59 -13.01 -11.49
CA VAL A 92 4.19 -12.80 -10.09
C VAL A 92 5.21 -13.44 -9.14
N GLN A 93 5.97 -12.58 -8.46
CA GLN A 93 7.00 -12.98 -7.49
C GLN A 93 6.69 -12.57 -6.05
N TYR A 94 5.69 -11.71 -5.83
CA TYR A 94 5.22 -11.39 -4.48
C TYR A 94 4.32 -12.52 -3.91
N PRO A 95 4.30 -12.72 -2.59
CA PRO A 95 3.42 -13.69 -1.95
C PRO A 95 1.94 -13.27 -2.08
N ILE A 96 1.06 -14.28 -2.20
CA ILE A 96 -0.39 -14.13 -2.05
C ILE A 96 -0.81 -15.01 -0.88
N ILE A 97 -1.45 -14.41 0.12
CA ILE A 97 -1.97 -15.06 1.33
C ILE A 97 -3.27 -15.81 1.00
N ALA A 98 -3.32 -17.09 1.39
CA ALA A 98 -4.53 -17.91 1.35
C ALA A 98 -5.34 -17.72 2.65
N ASP A 99 -6.40 -16.92 2.60
CA ASP A 99 -7.25 -16.60 3.75
C ASP A 99 -8.65 -17.23 3.62
N ALA A 100 -8.68 -18.54 3.31
CA ALA A 100 -9.92 -19.27 3.02
C ALA A 100 -10.95 -19.26 4.17
N ASP A 101 -10.52 -19.05 5.41
CA ASP A 101 -11.40 -18.92 6.58
C ASP A 101 -11.73 -17.45 6.95
N ARG A 102 -11.25 -16.49 6.15
CA ARG A 102 -11.44 -15.03 6.30
C ARG A 102 -10.92 -14.46 7.62
N LYS A 103 -10.02 -15.15 8.33
CA LYS A 103 -9.51 -14.65 9.62
C LYS A 103 -8.77 -13.33 9.45
N ILE A 104 -7.87 -13.25 8.47
CA ILE A 104 -7.05 -12.06 8.25
C ILE A 104 -7.89 -10.96 7.62
N SER A 105 -8.76 -11.29 6.68
CA SER A 105 -9.69 -10.36 6.05
C SER A 105 -10.66 -9.74 7.06
N THR A 106 -11.12 -10.51 8.06
CA THR A 106 -11.92 -9.99 9.18
C THR A 106 -11.07 -9.11 10.10
N LEU A 107 -9.86 -9.55 10.43
CA LEU A 107 -8.92 -8.82 11.31
C LEU A 107 -8.57 -7.44 10.75
N TYR A 108 -8.49 -7.33 9.42
CA TYR A 108 -8.19 -6.09 8.71
C TYR A 108 -9.42 -5.36 8.16
N ASP A 109 -10.63 -5.80 8.50
CA ASP A 109 -11.88 -5.16 8.09
C ASP A 109 -12.00 -4.99 6.56
N MET A 110 -11.63 -6.03 5.82
CA MET A 110 -11.59 -6.03 4.35
C MET A 110 -12.75 -6.77 3.69
N LEU A 111 -13.73 -7.28 4.44
CA LEU A 111 -14.85 -8.06 3.90
C LEU A 111 -15.97 -7.16 3.36
N ASP A 112 -16.53 -7.55 2.22
CA ASP A 112 -17.65 -6.87 1.59
C ASP A 112 -18.99 -7.34 2.16
N GLU A 113 -19.35 -6.82 3.35
CA GLU A 113 -20.57 -7.27 4.03
C GLU A 113 -21.86 -6.79 3.35
N GLN A 114 -21.79 -5.70 2.56
CA GLN A 114 -22.98 -5.04 2.03
C GLN A 114 -23.32 -5.48 0.60
N ASP A 115 -22.34 -5.90 -0.20
CA ASP A 115 -22.60 -6.35 -1.56
C ASP A 115 -23.03 -7.84 -1.58
N PRO A 116 -24.32 -8.15 -1.89
CA PRO A 116 -24.77 -9.53 -1.95
C PRO A 116 -24.20 -10.29 -3.16
N THR A 117 -23.64 -9.59 -4.15
CA THR A 117 -23.04 -10.18 -5.35
C THR A 117 -21.57 -10.56 -5.15
N ASN A 118 -20.93 -10.03 -4.10
CA ASN A 118 -19.52 -10.29 -3.77
C ASN A 118 -19.38 -11.34 -2.65
N ARG A 119 -19.97 -12.51 -2.88
CA ARG A 119 -20.03 -13.62 -1.91
C ARG A 119 -19.65 -14.95 -2.56
N ASP A 120 -19.11 -15.86 -1.77
CA ASP A 120 -18.82 -17.21 -2.23
C ASP A 120 -20.11 -18.05 -2.34
N ALA A 121 -19.97 -19.30 -2.83
CA ALA A 121 -21.10 -20.22 -2.99
C ALA A 121 -21.83 -20.57 -1.68
N LYS A 122 -21.21 -20.31 -0.51
CA LYS A 122 -21.79 -20.51 0.82
C LYS A 122 -22.41 -19.23 1.38
N GLY A 123 -22.38 -18.13 0.62
CA GLY A 123 -22.88 -16.82 1.04
C GLY A 123 -21.92 -16.05 1.94
N LEU A 124 -20.68 -16.51 2.13
CA LEU A 124 -19.67 -15.77 2.90
C LEU A 124 -19.10 -14.64 2.05
N PRO A 125 -18.87 -13.45 2.64
CA PRO A 125 -18.34 -12.31 1.89
C PRO A 125 -16.92 -12.60 1.37
N PHE A 126 -16.65 -12.09 0.18
CA PHE A 126 -15.29 -11.90 -0.34
C PHE A 126 -14.71 -10.58 0.17
N THR A 127 -13.44 -10.34 -0.12
CA THR A 127 -12.83 -9.06 0.23
C THR A 127 -13.27 -7.95 -0.73
N ILE A 128 -13.23 -6.71 -0.27
CA ILE A 128 -13.15 -5.53 -1.14
C ILE A 128 -11.70 -5.32 -1.61
N ARG A 129 -11.44 -4.32 -2.45
CA ARG A 129 -10.08 -3.96 -2.91
C ARG A 129 -9.46 -2.95 -1.96
N THR A 130 -8.96 -3.42 -0.82
CA THR A 130 -8.28 -2.57 0.17
C THR A 130 -6.77 -2.62 -0.03
N VAL A 131 -6.10 -1.50 0.24
CA VAL A 131 -4.64 -1.36 0.25
C VAL A 131 -4.25 -0.74 1.58
N PHE A 132 -3.36 -1.38 2.32
CA PHE A 132 -2.71 -0.83 3.51
C PHE A 132 -1.25 -0.56 3.20
N ILE A 133 -0.78 0.67 3.48
CA ILE A 133 0.64 1.02 3.45
C ILE A 133 1.15 1.07 4.88
N ILE A 134 2.09 0.19 5.20
CA ILE A 134 2.59 -0.09 6.54
C ILE A 134 4.08 0.23 6.59
N ASP A 135 4.50 0.98 7.60
CA ASP A 135 5.91 1.37 7.74
C ASP A 135 6.77 0.30 8.44
N PRO A 136 8.11 0.46 8.50
CA PRO A 136 8.99 -0.47 9.21
C PRO A 136 8.67 -0.64 10.71
N LYS A 137 8.01 0.34 11.34
CA LYS A 137 7.50 0.25 12.71
C LYS A 137 6.14 -0.42 12.80
N LYS A 138 5.70 -1.08 11.72
CA LYS A 138 4.42 -1.78 11.59
C LYS A 138 3.21 -0.87 11.72
N THR A 139 3.39 0.44 11.58
CA THR A 139 2.33 1.42 11.72
C THR A 139 1.60 1.61 10.39
N ILE A 140 0.26 1.60 10.41
CA ILE A 140 -0.56 1.90 9.24
C ILE A 140 -0.45 3.39 8.92
N ARG A 141 0.08 3.72 7.75
CA ARG A 141 0.29 5.11 7.29
C ARG A 141 -0.77 5.58 6.31
N LEU A 142 -1.37 4.65 5.57
CA LEU A 142 -2.39 4.97 4.60
C LEU A 142 -3.26 3.74 4.32
N THR A 143 -4.56 3.97 4.12
CA THR A 143 -5.50 2.95 3.65
C THR A 143 -6.32 3.51 2.49
N ILE A 144 -6.55 2.70 1.46
CA ILE A 144 -7.46 2.99 0.34
C ILE A 144 -8.38 1.79 0.17
N SER A 145 -9.69 2.02 0.03
CA SER A 145 -10.68 0.95 -0.14
C SER A 145 -11.54 1.23 -1.36
N TYR A 146 -11.51 0.30 -2.32
CA TYR A 146 -12.31 0.34 -3.56
C TYR A 146 -13.32 -0.82 -3.54
N PRO A 147 -14.54 -0.65 -4.08
CA PRO A 147 -15.47 -1.77 -4.24
C PRO A 147 -14.92 -2.78 -5.25
N ALA A 148 -15.46 -4.00 -5.25
CA ALA A 148 -15.05 -5.06 -6.19
C ALA A 148 -15.18 -4.63 -7.67
N SER A 149 -16.12 -3.73 -7.98
CA SER A 149 -16.39 -3.23 -9.32
C SER A 149 -15.36 -2.22 -9.87
N THR A 150 -14.49 -1.65 -9.04
CA THR A 150 -13.58 -0.56 -9.44
C THR A 150 -12.13 -0.98 -9.33
N GLY A 151 -11.43 -1.12 -10.45
CA GLY A 151 -9.98 -1.37 -10.47
C GLY A 151 -9.18 -0.19 -9.89
N ARG A 152 -8.10 -0.49 -9.18
CA ARG A 152 -7.22 0.48 -8.51
C ARG A 152 -6.23 1.10 -9.48
N ASN A 153 -5.79 2.31 -9.12
CA ASN A 153 -4.73 3.02 -9.83
C ASN A 153 -3.38 2.80 -9.13
N PHE A 154 -2.49 2.02 -9.73
CA PHE A 154 -1.15 1.76 -9.19
C PHE A 154 -0.17 2.94 -9.33
N ASP A 155 -0.44 3.90 -10.22
CA ASP A 155 0.31 5.17 -10.22
C ASP A 155 0.04 5.94 -8.93
N GLU A 156 -1.21 5.96 -8.47
CA GLU A 156 -1.57 6.63 -7.22
C GLU A 156 -0.94 5.92 -6.02
N ILE A 157 -0.98 4.59 -5.98
CA ILE A 157 -0.35 3.80 -4.91
C ILE A 157 1.16 4.11 -4.84
N LEU A 158 1.85 4.12 -5.98
CA LEU A 158 3.27 4.46 -6.02
C LEU A 158 3.53 5.92 -5.61
N ARG A 159 2.69 6.85 -6.06
CA ARG A 159 2.78 8.28 -5.70
C ARG A 159 2.63 8.49 -4.20
N VAL A 160 1.66 7.83 -3.55
CA VAL A 160 1.48 7.98 -2.11
C VAL A 160 2.56 7.28 -1.30
N VAL A 161 3.17 6.20 -1.80
CA VAL A 161 4.39 5.62 -1.21
C VAL A 161 5.51 6.67 -1.18
N ASP A 162 5.72 7.40 -2.29
CA ASP A 162 6.68 8.50 -2.33
C ASP A 162 6.30 9.60 -1.31
N CYS A 163 5.04 10.00 -1.24
CA CYS A 163 4.58 11.00 -0.27
C CYS A 163 4.84 10.60 1.18
N VAL A 164 4.40 9.41 1.61
CA VAL A 164 4.55 8.97 3.01
C VAL A 164 6.03 8.75 3.35
N SER A 165 6.81 8.21 2.42
CA SER A 165 8.24 8.02 2.63
C SER A 165 8.97 9.36 2.78
N HIS A 166 8.72 10.33 1.90
CA HIS A 166 9.36 11.64 1.99
C HIS A 166 8.93 12.43 3.23
N THR A 167 7.67 12.38 3.61
CA THR A 167 7.17 13.10 4.80
C THR A 167 7.66 12.46 6.10
N LEU A 168 7.98 11.16 6.12
CA LEU A 168 8.42 10.46 7.33
C LEU A 168 9.95 10.30 7.45
N VAL A 169 10.69 10.30 6.34
CA VAL A 169 12.09 9.85 6.32
C VAL A 169 13.08 10.96 5.96
N TYR A 170 12.64 12.18 5.61
CA TYR A 170 13.58 13.21 5.13
C TYR A 170 14.78 13.44 6.08
N ARG A 171 15.97 13.04 5.60
CA ARG A 171 17.31 13.22 6.19
C ARG A 171 17.60 12.55 7.54
N GLY A 172 16.88 11.50 7.93
CA GLY A 172 17.20 10.73 9.15
C GLY A 172 17.05 11.51 10.47
N PHE A 173 16.66 12.79 10.39
CA PHE A 173 16.38 13.67 11.51
C PHE A 173 14.95 14.18 11.35
N TRP A 174 14.04 13.44 11.96
CA TRP A 174 12.64 13.79 12.20
C TRP A 174 11.76 13.94 10.94
N ALA A 175 10.88 12.94 10.80
CA ALA A 175 9.60 13.04 10.11
C ALA A 175 8.95 14.44 10.27
N TYR A 176 8.18 14.86 9.27
CA TYR A 176 7.30 16.03 9.29
C TYR A 176 7.96 17.41 9.10
N ARG A 177 9.10 17.52 8.41
CA ARG A 177 9.65 18.84 8.02
C ARG A 177 9.05 19.40 6.73
N VAL A 178 8.51 18.53 5.89
CA VAL A 178 7.78 18.89 4.66
C VAL A 178 6.48 18.11 4.54
N THR A 179 5.56 18.62 3.72
CA THR A 179 4.28 18.00 3.37
C THR A 179 4.11 18.05 1.86
N THR A 180 3.56 16.99 1.26
CA THR A 180 3.24 17.01 -0.18
C THR A 180 1.90 17.72 -0.42
N PRO A 181 1.82 18.72 -1.32
CA PRO A 181 0.56 19.39 -1.65
C PRO A 181 -0.42 18.48 -2.41
N VAL A 182 -1.62 19.00 -2.67
CA VAL A 182 -2.62 18.33 -3.52
C VAL A 182 -2.03 18.01 -4.89
N ASN A 183 -2.32 16.80 -5.40
CA ASN A 183 -1.84 16.30 -6.70
C ASN A 183 -0.32 16.28 -6.88
N TRP A 184 0.47 16.38 -5.81
CA TRP A 184 1.93 16.38 -5.87
C TRP A 184 2.45 15.16 -6.62
N LYS A 185 3.37 15.39 -7.55
CA LYS A 185 4.17 14.38 -8.24
C LYS A 185 5.64 14.58 -7.91
N LYS A 186 6.43 13.50 -8.07
CA LYS A 186 7.89 13.58 -7.92
C LYS A 186 8.45 14.68 -8.81
N GLY A 187 9.18 15.61 -8.20
CA GLY A 187 9.75 16.80 -8.87
C GLY A 187 8.99 18.10 -8.58
N ASP A 188 7.73 18.03 -8.12
CA ASP A 188 7.00 19.21 -7.69
C ASP A 188 7.51 19.75 -6.34
N ASP A 189 7.32 21.05 -6.12
CA ASP A 189 7.57 21.70 -4.83
C ASP A 189 6.73 21.04 -3.72
N VAL A 190 7.34 20.93 -2.54
CA VAL A 190 6.66 20.50 -1.29
C VAL A 190 6.39 21.71 -0.39
N ILE A 191 5.50 21.54 0.58
CA ILE A 191 5.18 22.55 1.58
C ILE A 191 6.13 22.38 2.78
N VAL A 192 6.75 23.46 3.25
CA VAL A 192 7.47 23.47 4.52
C VAL A 192 6.45 23.33 5.65
N HIS A 193 6.60 22.29 6.49
CA HIS A 193 5.61 21.97 7.51
C HIS A 193 5.41 23.15 8.49
N PRO A 194 4.18 23.42 8.97
CA PRO A 194 3.90 24.56 9.84
C PRO A 194 4.69 24.60 11.14
N SER A 195 5.15 23.45 11.65
CA SER A 195 5.98 23.40 12.87
C SER A 195 7.40 23.94 12.68
N VAL A 196 7.86 24.09 11.44
CA VAL A 196 9.21 24.58 11.14
C VAL A 196 9.20 26.10 11.17
N SER A 197 9.97 26.71 12.06
CA SER A 197 10.07 28.18 12.10
C SER A 197 10.71 28.74 10.82
N ASN A 198 10.56 30.04 10.54
CA ASN A 198 11.23 30.64 9.38
C ASN A 198 12.75 30.64 9.50
N GLU A 199 13.30 30.79 10.72
CA GLU A 199 14.74 30.72 10.93
C GLU A 199 15.29 29.31 10.67
N GLU A 200 14.57 28.29 11.14
CA GLU A 200 14.91 26.90 10.85
C GLU A 200 14.76 26.57 9.36
N ALA A 201 13.69 27.07 8.70
CA ALA A 201 13.44 26.85 7.29
C ALA A 201 14.56 27.42 6.41
N LYS A 202 15.16 28.58 6.75
CA LYS A 202 16.32 29.14 6.03
C LYS A 202 17.51 28.18 6.00
N THR A 203 17.72 27.44 7.09
CA THR A 203 18.82 26.45 7.19
C THR A 203 18.47 25.15 6.50
N LEU A 204 17.26 24.62 6.71
CA LEU A 204 16.84 23.31 6.18
C LEU A 204 16.51 23.36 4.68
N PHE A 205 15.91 24.46 4.24
CA PHE A 205 15.34 24.64 2.91
C PHE A 205 15.73 26.02 2.35
N PRO A 206 17.00 26.26 1.97
CA PRO A 206 17.47 27.60 1.58
C PRO A 206 16.71 28.25 0.41
N GLU A 207 16.05 27.43 -0.41
CA GLU A 207 15.28 27.84 -1.58
C GLU A 207 13.77 27.98 -1.31
N PHE A 208 13.35 27.95 -0.04
CA PHE A 208 11.94 28.07 0.31
C PHE A 208 11.36 29.45 -0.02
N LYS A 209 10.10 29.46 -0.45
CA LYS A 209 9.32 30.65 -0.79
C LYS A 209 8.18 30.81 0.21
N ILE A 210 7.96 32.03 0.67
CA ILE A 210 6.84 32.37 1.56
C ILE A 210 5.74 32.99 0.69
N HIS A 211 4.62 32.29 0.54
CA HIS A 211 3.42 32.81 -0.16
C HIS A 211 2.45 33.46 0.83
N LYS A 212 2.31 32.83 2.01
CA LYS A 212 1.57 33.31 3.19
C LYS A 212 2.30 32.86 4.45
N PRO A 213 2.01 33.42 5.65
CA PRO A 213 2.65 32.98 6.89
C PRO A 213 2.59 31.47 7.15
N TYR A 214 1.52 30.80 6.70
CA TYR A 214 1.34 29.34 6.82
C TYR A 214 1.61 28.56 5.53
N LEU A 215 1.76 29.24 4.39
CA LEU A 215 1.93 28.61 3.07
C LEU A 215 3.31 28.94 2.53
N ARG A 216 4.22 27.98 2.73
CA ARG A 216 5.61 28.08 2.32
C ARG A 216 5.96 26.86 1.49
N THR A 217 6.58 27.04 0.33
CA THR A 217 6.98 25.93 -0.53
C THR A 217 8.49 25.86 -0.67
N THR A 218 9.02 24.69 -0.97
CA THR A 218 10.44 24.49 -1.29
C THR A 218 10.57 23.38 -2.33
N PRO A 219 11.55 23.46 -3.26
CA PRO A 219 11.87 22.31 -4.09
C PRO A 219 12.34 21.15 -3.21
N LEU A 220 11.85 19.95 -3.49
CA LEU A 220 12.37 18.73 -2.89
C LEU A 220 13.53 18.23 -3.75
N LYS A 221 14.77 18.47 -3.33
CA LYS A 221 15.93 17.83 -3.96
C LYS A 221 15.89 16.35 -3.61
N VAL A 222 15.30 15.56 -4.50
CA VAL A 222 15.30 14.09 -4.44
C VAL A 222 16.48 13.66 -5.29
N GLU A 223 17.62 13.34 -4.65
CA GLU A 223 18.66 12.54 -5.29
C GLU A 223 18.17 11.09 -5.46
#